data_AF-A0A1M4ZSA6-F1
#
_entry.id   AF-A0A1M4ZSA6-F1
#
_cell.length_a   1.000
_cell.length_b   1.000
_cell.length_c   1.000
_cell.angle_alpha   90.00
_cell.angle_beta   90.00
_cell.angle_gamma   90.00
#
_symmetry.space_group_name_H-M   'P 1'
#
loop_
_entity.id
_entity.type
_entity.pdbx_description
1 polymer ?
#
loop_
_entity_poly.entity_id
_entity_poly.type
_entity_poly.pdbx_seq_one_letter_code
_entity_poly.pdbx_strand_id
1 'polypeptide(L)' 'MKEAKLVVLSLLTGMIVGFIFQKLSLPVPAPPTIDAFMGIFGVWLGSVVIDKISK' A
#
# COMPACT_ATOMS: atom_id res chain seq x y z
N MET A 1 19.30 6.59 -4.96
CA MET A 1 19.13 5.18 -5.41
C MET A 1 18.52 4.24 -4.36
N LYS A 2 18.57 4.55 -3.05
CA LYS A 2 17.98 3.68 -2.00
C LYS A 2 16.44 3.66 -2.03
N GLU A 3 15.80 4.82 -2.19
CA GLU A 3 14.32 4.95 -2.15
C GLU A 3 13.59 4.21 -3.28
N ALA A 4 13.98 4.42 -4.54
CA ALA A 4 13.31 3.77 -5.68
C ALA A 4 13.44 2.24 -5.61
N LYS A 5 14.59 1.73 -5.15
CA LYS A 5 14.80 0.29 -4.94
C LYS A 5 13.84 -0.25 -3.88
N LEU A 6 13.63 0.47 -2.77
CA LEU A 6 12.69 0.07 -1.73
C LEU A 6 11.26 0.03 -2.27
N VAL A 7 10.82 1.06 -3.02
CA VAL A 7 9.47 1.10 -3.61
C VAL A 7 9.21 -0.12 -4.50
N VAL A 8 10.16 -0.45 -5.39
CA VAL A 8 10.02 -1.60 -6.29
C VAL A 8 9.99 -2.92 -5.52
N LEU A 9 10.86 -3.10 -4.53
CA LEU A 9 10.90 -4.31 -3.71
C LEU A 9 9.64 -4.45 -2.83
N SER A 10 9.12 -3.37 -2.27
CA SER A 10 7.89 -3.36 -1.49
C SER A 10 6.68 -3.74 -2.34
N LEU A 11 6.58 -3.20 -3.57
CA LEU A 11 5.53 -3.56 -4.52
C LEU A 11 5.60 -5.05 -4.88
N LEU A 12 6.79 -5.53 -5.26
CA LEU A 12 7.00 -6.93 -5.63
C LEU A 12 6.66 -7.87 -4.47
N THR A 13 7.07 -7.52 -3.26
CA THR A 13 6.77 -8.28 -2.04
C THR A 13 5.26 -8.35 -1.81
N GLY A 14 4.56 -7.22 -1.90
CA GLY A 14 3.10 -7.17 -1.77
C GLY A 14 2.38 -8.04 -2.81
N MET A 15 2.83 -8.01 -4.06
CA MET A 15 2.28 -8.86 -5.12
C MET A 15 2.48 -10.35 -4.84
N ILE A 16 3.69 -10.75 -4.42
CA ILE A 16 4.00 -12.15 -4.09
C ILE A 16 3.16 -12.61 -2.90
N VAL A 17 3.05 -11.80 -1.84
CA VAL A 17 2.24 -12.11 -0.66
C VAL A 17 0.76 -12.26 -1.05
N GLY A 18 0.21 -11.31 -1.82
CA GLY A 18 -1.17 -11.39 -2.30
C GLY A 18 -1.43 -12.65 -3.13
N PHE A 19 -0.51 -13.01 -4.03
CA PHE A 19 -0.59 -14.23 -4.82
C PHE A 19 -0.58 -15.49 -3.96
N ILE A 20 0.32 -15.59 -2.97
CA ILE A 20 0.40 -16.75 -2.07
C ILE A 20 -0.89 -16.89 -1.25
N PHE A 21 -1.38 -15.79 -0.68
CA PHE A 21 -2.61 -15.81 0.13
C PHE A 21 -3.81 -16.23 -0.71
N GLN A 22 -3.95 -15.69 -1.92
CA GLN A 22 -5.03 -16.06 -2.82
C GLN A 22 -4.94 -17.54 -3.26
N LYS A 23 -3.72 -18.01 -3.57
CA LYS A 23 -3.48 -19.41 -3.97
C LYS A 23 -3.78 -20.40 -2.85
N LEU A 24 -3.48 -20.02 -1.60
CA LEU A 24 -3.77 -20.84 -0.42
C LEU A 24 -5.20 -20.63 0.13
N SER A 25 -6.02 -19.81 -0.53
CA SER A 25 -7.36 -19.44 -0.06
C SER A 25 -7.38 -18.89 1.37
N LEU A 26 -6.30 -18.20 1.76
CA LEU A 26 -6.18 -17.55 3.06
C LEU A 26 -6.86 -16.18 3.03
N PRO A 27 -7.42 -15.70 4.15
CA PRO A 27 -7.91 -14.34 4.25
C PRO A 27 -6.81 -13.34 3.92
N VAL A 28 -7.03 -12.50 2.90
CA VAL A 28 -6.04 -11.52 2.44
C VAL A 28 -5.86 -10.44 3.53
N PRO A 29 -4.62 -10.11 3.95
CA PRO A 29 -4.37 -9.12 4.99
C PRO A 29 -4.52 -7.67 4.49
N ALA A 30 -4.53 -7.47 3.16
CA ALA A 30 -4.68 -6.16 2.52
C ALA A 30 -6.17 -5.79 2.30
N PRO A 31 -6.50 -4.50 2.09
CA PRO A 31 -7.86 -4.07 1.80
C PRO A 31 -8.47 -4.85 0.62
N PRO A 32 -9.69 -5.40 0.77
CA PRO A 32 -10.28 -6.30 -0.23
C PRO A 32 -10.82 -5.57 -1.46
N THR A 33 -11.03 -4.26 -1.36
CA THR A 33 -11.65 -3.46 -2.42
C THR A 33 -10.88 -2.16 -2.68
N ILE A 34 -11.04 -1.62 -3.88
CA ILE A 34 -10.37 -0.40 -4.31
C ILE A 34 -10.81 0.80 -3.47
N ASP A 35 -12.09 0.90 -3.10
CA ASP A 35 -12.61 1.97 -2.24
C ASP A 35 -11.97 1.96 -0.85
N ALA A 36 -11.81 0.78 -0.23
CA ALA A 36 -11.11 0.66 1.05
C ALA A 36 -9.64 1.07 0.94
N PHE A 37 -8.95 0.69 -0.14
CA PHE A 37 -7.59 1.14 -0.41
C PHE A 37 -7.51 2.67 -0.58
N MET A 38 -8.43 3.27 -1.33
CA MET A 38 -8.49 4.72 -1.53
C MET A 38 -8.77 5.48 -0.23
N GLY A 39 -9.51 4.89 0.72
CA GLY A 39 -9.69 5.45 2.06
C GLY A 39 -8.36 5.57 2.83
N ILE A 40 -7.58 4.49 2.92
CA ILE A 40 -6.26 4.51 3.58
C ILE A 40 -5.29 5.46 2.86
N PHE A 41 -5.30 5.42 1.52
CA PHE A 41 -4.48 6.33 0.72
C PHE A 41 -4.86 7.80 0.96
N GLY A 42 -6.15 8.11 1.07
CA GLY A 42 -6.64 9.45 1.38
C GLY A 42 -6.20 9.95 2.75
N VAL A 43 -6.18 9.09 3.78
CA VAL A 43 -5.67 9.44 5.12
C VAL A 43 -4.18 9.80 5.06
N TRP A 44 -3.38 9.01 4.36
CA TRP A 44 -1.95 9.30 4.15
C TRP A 44 -1.75 10.58 3.33
N LEU A 45 -2.50 10.76 2.24
CA LEU A 45 -2.37 11.93 1.39
C LEU A 45 -2.76 13.22 2.13
N GLY A 46 -3.82 13.16 2.94
CA GLY A 46 -4.24 14.28 3.78
C GLY A 46 -3.14 14.72 4.76
N SER A 47 -2.44 13.77 5.40
CA SER A 47 -1.33 14.11 6.30
C SER A 47 -0.15 14.73 5.56
N VAL A 48 0.18 14.23 4.35
CA VAL A 48 1.24 14.80 3.50
C VAL A 48 0.89 16.22 3.05
N VAL A 49 -0.36 16.48 2.69
CA VAL A 49 -0.84 17.81 2.28
C VAL A 49 -0.75 18.78 3.45
N ILE A 50 -1.22 18.40 4.64
CA ILE A 50 -1.13 19.23 5.83
C ILE A 50 0.33 19.51 6.21
N ASP A 51 1.21 18.50 6.18
CA ASP A 51 2.65 18.69 6.46
C ASP A 51 3.30 19.68 5.49
N LYS A 52 2.89 19.66 4.21
CA LYS A 52 3.40 20.60 3.19
C LYS A 52 2.87 22.02 3.33
N ILE A 53 1.65 22.20 3.84
CA ILE A 53 1.02 23.53 3.99
C ILE A 53 1.42 24.18 5.31
N SER A 54 1.59 23.39 6.38
CA SER A 54 1.96 23.88 7.72
C SER A 54 3.46 24.20 7.88
N LYS A 55 4.28 23.91 6.87
CA LYS A 55 5.69 24.31 6.75
C LYS A 55 5.82 25.52 5.84
#